data_AF-A0A7J2NLQ4-F1
#
_entry.id   AF-A0A7J2NLQ4-F1
#
_cell.length_a   1.000
_cell.length_b   1.000
_cell.length_c   1.000
_cell.angle_alpha   90.00
_cell.angle_beta   90.00
_cell.angle_gamma   90.00
#
_symmetry.space_group_name_H-M   'P 1'
#
loop_
_entity.id
_entity.type
_entity.pdbx_description
1 polymer ?
#
loop_
_entity_poly.entity_id
_entity_poly.type
_entity_poly.pdbx_seq_one_letter_code
_entity_poly.pdbx_strand_id
1 'polypeptide(L)' 'MYVVIVCYGCGRFLLAKADQKTKSCSYCAAQLKLVKAKKVAYARTAQEASHYIRVLKSKGNR' A
#
# COMPACT_ATOMS: atom_id res chain seq x y z
N MET A 1 11.49 2.89 -6.73
CA MET A 1 10.73 1.64 -6.48
C MET A 1 9.58 1.95 -5.52
N TYR A 2 8.39 1.45 -5.83
CA TYR A 2 7.18 1.60 -5.05
C TYR A 2 6.73 0.25 -4.49
N VAL A 3 5.97 0.30 -3.41
CA VAL A 3 5.39 -0.87 -2.77
C VAL A 3 3.93 -0.56 -2.42
N VAL A 4 3.06 -1.52 -2.69
CA VAL A 4 1.69 -1.51 -2.22
C VAL A 4 1.64 -2.28 -0.91
N ILE A 5 1.14 -1.62 0.14
CA ILE A 5 0.98 -2.20 1.46
C ILE A 5 -0.46 -2.18 1.92
N VAL A 6 -0.80 -3.05 2.87
CA VAL A 6 -2.07 -3.01 3.59
C VAL A 6 -1.90 -2.24 4.89
N CYS A 7 -2.78 -1.28 5.13
CA CYS A 7 -2.87 -0.59 6.41
C CYS A 7 -3.37 -1.56 7.50
N TYR A 8 -2.58 -1.81 8.55
CA TYR A 8 -3.04 -2.63 9.67
C TYR A 8 -4.07 -1.93 10.57
N GLY A 9 -4.30 -0.61 10.39
CA GLY A 9 -5.32 0.13 11.11
C GLY A 9 -6.71 0.08 10.46
N CYS A 10 -6.79 0.17 9.12
CA CYS A 10 -8.07 0.24 8.40
C CYS A 10 -8.22 -0.79 7.25
N GLY A 11 -7.25 -1.67 7.03
CA GLY A 11 -7.29 -2.69 5.99
C GLY A 11 -7.15 -2.17 4.55
N ARG A 12 -7.10 -0.86 4.32
CA ARG A 12 -7.00 -0.28 2.97
C ARG A 12 -5.59 -0.43 2.39
N PHE A 13 -5.54 -0.57 1.06
CA PHE A 13 -4.29 -0.54 0.31
C PHE A 13 -3.73 0.88 0.23
N LEU A 14 -2.42 1.00 0.45
CA LEU A 14 -1.68 2.25 0.37
C LEU A 14 -0.48 2.08 -0.53
N LEU A 15 -0.14 3.16 -1.24
CA LEU A 15 1.09 3.29 -2.01
C LEU A 15 2.15 3.94 -1.14
N ALA A 16 3.33 3.33 -1.09
CA ALA A 16 4.51 3.88 -0.43
C ALA A 16 5.73 3.75 -1.33
N LYS A 17 6.74 4.58 -1.11
CA LYS A 17 8.05 4.35 -1.73
C LYS A 17 8.81 3.29 -0.92
N ALA A 18 9.55 2.42 -1.58
CA ALA A 18 10.20 1.28 -0.93
C ALA A 18 11.33 1.68 0.03
N ASP A 19 11.89 2.88 -0.13
CA ASP A 19 12.94 3.50 0.69
C ASP A 19 12.40 4.21 1.94
N GLN A 20 11.09 4.43 2.04
CA GLN A 20 10.50 5.05 3.23
C GLN A 20 10.50 4.08 4.41
N LYS A 21 10.74 4.59 5.62
CA LYS A 21 10.65 3.80 6.87
C LYS A 21 9.22 3.72 7.39
N THR A 22 8.49 4.81 7.27
CA THR A 22 7.13 4.97 7.77
C THR A 22 6.24 5.59 6.70
N LYS A 23 4.94 5.28 6.77
CA LYS A 23 3.92 5.84 5.90
C LYS A 23 2.67 6.12 6.73
N SER A 24 2.23 7.37 6.74
CA SER A 24 0.95 7.76 7.32
C SER A 24 -0.18 7.36 6.38
N CYS A 25 -1.20 6.69 6.93
CA CYS A 25 -2.40 6.33 6.20
C CYS A 25 -3.27 7.57 5.97
N SER A 26 -3.54 7.90 4.71
CA SER A 26 -4.40 9.03 4.34
C SER A 26 -5.89 8.83 4.69
N TYR A 27 -6.29 7.66 5.20
CA TYR A 27 -7.69 7.35 5.50
C TYR A 27 -8.01 7.29 6.99
N CYS A 28 -7.13 6.71 7.81
CA CYS A 28 -7.35 6.55 9.25
C CYS A 28 -6.29 7.27 10.11
N ALA A 29 -5.42 8.07 9.48
CA ALA A 29 -4.28 8.75 10.11
C ALA A 29 -3.25 7.83 10.82
N ALA A 30 -3.41 6.50 10.77
CA ALA A 30 -2.47 5.58 11.39
C ALA A 30 -1.05 5.71 10.80
N GLN A 31 -0.04 5.77 11.66
CA GLN A 31 1.37 5.81 11.27
C GLN A 31 1.90 4.37 11.12
N LEU A 32 2.11 3.94 9.88
CA LEU A 32 2.53 2.57 9.58
C LEU A 32 4.05 2.49 9.45
N LYS A 33 4.68 1.53 10.13
CA LYS A 33 6.07 1.15 9.85
C LYS A 33 6.07 0.20 8.64
N LEU A 34 6.76 0.57 7.56
CA LEU A 34 6.79 -0.21 6.30
C LEU A 34 7.42 -1.59 6.48
N VAL A 35 8.33 -1.75 7.44
CA VAL A 35 8.90 -3.04 7.84
C VAL A 35 7.81 -3.98 8.38
N LYS A 36 6.87 -3.46 9.17
CA LYS A 36 5.77 -4.25 9.79
C LYS A 36 4.55 -4.41 8.87
N ALA A 37 4.36 -3.51 7.91
CA ALA A 37 3.22 -3.55 7.02
C ALA A 37 3.30 -4.74 6.05
N LYS A 38 2.15 -5.38 5.82
CA LYS A 38 2.01 -6.45 4.82
C LYS A 38 2.17 -5.85 3.42
N LYS A 39 3.21 -6.28 2.70
CA LYS A 39 3.53 -5.86 1.33
C LYS A 39 2.82 -6.81 0.37
N VAL A 40 2.03 -6.28 -0.54
CA VAL A 40 1.18 -7.08 -1.45
C VAL A 40 1.62 -6.99 -2.90
N ALA A 41 2.35 -5.93 -3.29
CA ALA A 41 2.94 -5.81 -4.61
C ALA A 41 4.13 -4.84 -4.57
N TYR A 42 5.09 -5.06 -5.46
CA TYR A 42 6.17 -4.12 -5.76
C TYR A 42 5.97 -3.55 -7.16
N ALA A 43 6.34 -2.30 -7.36
CA ALA A 43 6.17 -1.60 -8.61
C ALA A 43 7.39 -0.74 -8.90
N ARG A 44 7.72 -0.55 -10.17
CA ARG A 44 8.81 0.33 -10.58
C ARG A 44 8.37 1.79 -10.55
N THR A 45 7.11 2.05 -10.90
CA THR A 45 6.52 3.40 -10.97
C THR A 45 5.29 3.57 -10.08
N ALA A 46 4.92 4.82 -9.81
CA ALA A 46 3.71 5.13 -9.06
C ALA A 46 2.44 4.73 -9.83
N GLN A 47 2.44 4.89 -11.17
CA GLN A 47 1.31 4.49 -12.01
C GLN A 47 1.06 2.97 -11.93
N GLU A 48 2.13 2.17 -11.97
CA GLU A 48 2.04 0.71 -11.85
C GLU A 48 1.52 0.30 -10.47
N ALA A 49 2.00 0.93 -9.39
CA ALA A 49 1.48 0.70 -8.04
C ALA A 49 -0.02 1.04 -7.93
N SER A 50 -0.47 2.15 -8.52
CA SER A 50 -1.89 2.49 -8.57
C SER A 50 -2.71 1.48 -9.38
N HIS A 51 -2.16 0.95 -10.47
CA HIS A 51 -2.80 -0.12 -11.23
C HIS A 51 -2.99 -1.39 -10.37
N TYR A 52 -1.95 -1.83 -9.64
CA TYR A 52 -2.08 -2.95 -8.71
C TYR A 52 -3.17 -2.73 -7.66
N ILE A 53 -3.29 -1.53 -7.08
CA ILE A 53 -4.35 -1.22 -6.11
C ILE A 53 -5.74 -1.40 -6.74
N ARG A 54 -5.96 -0.96 -7.99
CA ARG A 54 -7.24 -1.11 -8.68
C ARG A 54 -7.57 -2.58 -8.93
N VAL A 55 -6.60 -3.36 -9.42
CA VAL A 55 -6.77 -4.80 -9.68
C VAL A 55 -7.00 -5.58 -8.37
N LEU A 56 -6.32 -5.22 -7.29
CA LEU A 56 -6.51 -5.86 -5.99
C LEU A 56 -7.91 -5.57 -5.41
N LYS A 57 -8.43 -4.36 -5.59
CA LYS A 57 -9.81 -4.02 -5.20
C LYS A 57 -10.85 -4.80 -5.98
N SER A 58 -10.66 -4.99 -7.29
CA SER A 58 -11.63 -5.74 -8.11
C SER A 58 -11.61 -7.24 -7.81
N LYS A 59 -10.47 -7.80 -7.42
CA LYS A 59 -10.34 -9.22 -7.05
C LYS A 59 -10.92 -9.58 -5.68
N GLY A 60 -10.93 -8.65 -4.72
CA GLY A 60 -11.43 -8.90 -3.37
C GLY A 60 -12.94 -8.74 -3.17
N ASN A 61 -13.68 -8.41 -4.24
CA ASN A 61 -15.11 -8.09 -4.19
C ASN A 61 -16.00 -9.22 -4.78
N ARG A 62 -15.55 -10.48 -4.68
CA ARG A 62 -16.23 -11.65 -5.23
C ARG A 62 -16.39 -12.73 -4.16
#